data_AF-M5FC74-F1
#
_entry.id   AF-M5FC74-F1
#
_cell.length_a   1.000
_cell.length_b   1.000
_cell.length_c   1.000
_cell.angle_alpha   90.00
_cell.angle_beta   90.00
_cell.angle_gamma   90.00
#
_symmetry.space_group_name_H-M   'P 1'
#
loop_
_entity.id
_entity.type
_entity.pdbx_description
1 polymer ?
#
loop_
_entity_poly.entity_id
_entity_poly.type
_entity_poly.pdbx_seq_one_letter_code
_entity_poly.pdbx_strand_id
1 'polypeptide(L)'
;MGKVQQAHLTFKGAAHGEIAFIALKGFLDVCYGSRDGAAIAEFSWDGFDENDPASGRGWAVLGSAGRLVGHIYIHNGDKSGFVCEPD
;
A
#
# COMPACT_ATOMS: atom_id res chain seq x y z
N MET A 1 2.66 -21.55 -14.77
CA MET A 1 3.23 -21.30 -13.42
C MET A 1 3.31 -19.79 -13.24
N GLY A 2 2.42 -19.20 -12.44
CA GLY A 2 2.42 -17.75 -12.22
C GLY A 2 3.65 -17.33 -11.43
N LYS A 3 4.32 -16.24 -11.80
CA LYS A 3 5.43 -15.68 -11.01
C LYS A 3 4.88 -15.22 -9.66
N VAL A 4 5.40 -15.77 -8.56
CA VAL A 4 5.24 -15.18 -7.23
C VAL A 4 5.94 -13.84 -7.26
N GLN A 5 5.19 -12.75 -7.03
CA GLN A 5 5.75 -11.42 -6.87
C GLN A 5 5.97 -11.17 -5.38
N GLN A 6 7.13 -10.63 -5.01
CA GLN A 6 7.36 -10.21 -3.64
C GLN A 6 6.37 -9.09 -3.27
N ALA A 7 5.78 -9.20 -2.08
CA ALA A 7 4.93 -8.14 -1.56
C ALA A 7 5.77 -6.86 -1.40
N HIS A 8 5.29 -5.74 -1.92
CA HIS A 8 5.98 -4.47 -1.84
C HIS A 8 4.97 -3.32 -1.87
N LEU A 9 5.40 -2.20 -1.29
CA LEU A 9 4.71 -0.93 -1.31
C LEU A 9 5.75 0.14 -1.65
N THR A 10 5.61 0.76 -2.82
CA THR A 10 6.57 1.74 -3.31
C THR A 10 5.87 3.06 -3.56
N PHE A 11 6.28 4.10 -2.84
CA PHE A 11 5.90 5.48 -3.12
C PHE A 11 6.86 6.09 -4.13
N LYS A 12 6.33 6.68 -5.20
CA LYS A 12 7.09 7.25 -6.33
C LYS A 12 6.72 8.72 -6.53
N GLY A 13 7.67 9.60 -6.23
CA GLY A 13 7.50 11.03 -6.42
C GLY A 13 6.39 11.63 -5.55
N ALA A 14 5.73 12.67 -6.09
CA ALA A 14 4.87 13.54 -5.30
C ALA A 14 3.46 12.98 -5.01
N ALA A 15 2.97 12.00 -5.77
CA ALA A 15 1.58 11.55 -5.64
C ALA A 15 1.31 10.12 -6.14
N HIS A 16 2.32 9.33 -6.50
CA HIS A 16 2.10 8.03 -7.16
C HIS A 16 2.81 6.90 -6.43
N GLY A 17 2.46 5.67 -6.80
CA GLY A 17 3.12 4.49 -6.29
C GLY A 17 2.56 3.20 -6.85
N GLU A 18 3.08 2.09 -6.35
CA GLU A 18 2.65 0.74 -6.73
C GLU A 18 2.59 -0.13 -5.47
N ILE A 19 1.68 -1.10 -5.52
CA ILE A 19 1.54 -2.12 -4.49
C ILE A 19 1.41 -3.51 -5.11
N ALA A 20 2.08 -4.49 -4.50
CA ALA A 20 1.75 -5.90 -4.62
C ALA A 20 1.63 -6.51 -3.22
N PHE A 21 0.55 -7.22 -2.95
CA PHE A 21 0.31 -7.86 -1.66
C PHE A 21 -0.57 -9.10 -1.85
N ILE A 22 -0.03 -10.29 -1.57
CA ILE A 22 -0.71 -11.56 -1.89
C ILE A 22 -1.03 -11.62 -3.39
N ALA A 23 -2.29 -11.68 -3.79
CA ALA A 23 -2.74 -11.67 -5.18
C ALA A 23 -3.16 -10.27 -5.67
N LEU A 24 -3.17 -9.29 -4.78
CA LEU A 24 -3.48 -7.90 -5.08
C LEU A 24 -2.30 -7.22 -5.78
N LYS A 25 -2.58 -6.52 -6.88
CA LYS A 25 -1.64 -5.61 -7.54
C LYS A 25 -2.37 -4.36 -8.00
N GLY A 26 -1.77 -3.18 -7.81
CA GLY A 26 -2.40 -1.94 -8.23
C GLY A 26 -1.47 -0.73 -8.23
N PHE A 27 -1.99 0.35 -8.80
CA PHE A 27 -1.37 1.67 -8.77
C PHE A 27 -1.94 2.49 -7.62
N LEU A 28 -1.13 3.40 -7.09
CA LEU A 28 -1.50 4.27 -5.99
C LEU A 28 -1.67 5.72 -6.45
N ASP A 29 -2.70 6.36 -5.92
CA ASP A 29 -2.78 7.81 -5.81
C ASP A 29 -2.54 8.18 -4.35
N VAL A 30 -1.54 9.02 -4.10
CA VAL A 30 -0.94 9.23 -2.77
C VAL A 30 -1.08 10.68 -2.33
N CYS A 31 -1.53 10.88 -1.10
CA CYS A 31 -1.52 12.15 -0.39
C CYS A 31 -0.60 12.05 0.82
N TYR A 32 0.42 12.92 0.87
CA TYR A 32 1.33 13.00 2.02
C TYR A 32 0.85 14.02 3.03
N GLY A 33 1.02 13.71 4.31
CA GLY A 33 0.67 14.59 5.41
C GLY A 33 1.42 14.28 6.70
N SER A 34 0.87 14.74 7.82
CA SER A 34 1.35 14.39 9.16
C SER A 34 0.20 13.94 10.06
N ARG A 35 0.48 12.93 10.89
CA ARG A 35 -0.45 12.43 11.91
C ARG A 35 0.31 12.20 13.20
N ASP A 36 -0.13 12.83 14.28
CA ASP A 36 0.48 12.72 15.61
C ASP A 36 2.00 13.00 15.61
N GLY A 37 2.45 13.92 14.76
CA GLY A 37 3.87 14.30 14.60
C GLY A 37 4.70 13.38 13.70
N ALA A 38 4.11 12.30 13.15
CA ALA A 38 4.78 11.42 12.19
C ALA A 38 4.35 11.70 10.74
N ALA A 39 5.26 11.50 9.79
CA ALA A 39 4.93 11.55 8.37
C ALA A 39 4.00 10.36 8.01
N ILE A 40 2.94 10.66 7.25
CA ILE A 40 1.97 9.68 6.78
C ILE A 40 1.79 9.81 5.26
N ALA A 41 1.64 8.68 4.59
CA ALA A 41 1.16 8.58 3.23
C ALA A 41 -0.22 7.92 3.27
N GLU A 42 -1.26 8.66 2.92
CA GLU A 42 -2.60 8.13 2.67
C GLU A 42 -2.76 7.87 1.18
N PHE A 43 -3.42 6.79 0.79
CA PHE A 43 -3.54 6.46 -0.62
C PHE A 43 -4.86 5.77 -0.96
N SER A 44 -5.35 6.01 -2.18
CA SER A 44 -6.26 5.07 -2.87
C SER A 44 -5.46 4.16 -3.78
N TRP A 45 -6.01 2.98 -4.06
CA TRP A 45 -5.42 2.07 -5.03
C TRP A 45 -6.49 1.47 -5.96
N ASP A 46 -6.09 1.20 -7.20
CA ASP A 46 -6.91 0.57 -8.23
C ASP A 46 -6.07 -0.48 -8.98
N GLY A 47 -6.67 -1.63 -9.25
CA GLY A 47 -5.99 -2.76 -9.88
C GLY A 47 -6.81 -4.04 -9.83
N PHE A 48 -6.17 -5.14 -9.43
CA PHE A 48 -6.76 -6.48 -9.46
C PHE A 48 -6.44 -7.27 -8.19
N ASP A 49 -7.39 -8.08 -7.74
CA ASP A 49 -7.16 -9.21 -6.85
C ASP A 49 -7.27 -10.50 -7.68
N GLU A 50 -6.15 -11.21 -7.83
CA GLU A 50 -5.97 -12.26 -8.84
C GLU A 50 -6.29 -11.77 -10.26
N ASN A 51 -7.53 -11.97 -10.72
CA ASN A 51 -8.02 -11.57 -12.05
C ASN A 51 -9.25 -10.65 -11.98
N ASP A 52 -9.77 -10.38 -10.78
CA ASP A 52 -10.96 -9.57 -10.59
C ASP A 52 -10.56 -8.11 -10.33
N PRO A 53 -11.17 -7.15 -11.04
CA PRO A 53 -10.95 -5.74 -10.76
C PRO A 53 -11.26 -5.43 -9.29
N ALA A 54 -10.31 -4.81 -8.62
CA ALA A 54 -10.41 -4.46 -7.22
C ALA A 54 -9.82 -3.07 -6.99
N SER A 55 -10.35 -2.39 -5.99
CA SER A 55 -9.86 -1.08 -5.57
C SER A 55 -9.95 -0.95 -4.07
N GLY A 56 -9.38 0.12 -3.54
CA GLY A 56 -9.46 0.38 -2.12
C GLY A 56 -8.65 1.59 -1.69
N ARG A 57 -8.26 1.57 -0.42
CA ARG A 57 -7.48 2.64 0.20
C ARG A 57 -6.55 2.10 1.26
N GLY A 58 -5.62 2.92 1.71
CA GLY A 58 -4.75 2.58 2.80
C GLY A 58 -3.98 3.79 3.32
N TRP A 59 -3.15 3.51 4.31
CA TRP A 59 -2.18 4.47 4.82
C TRP A 59 -0.92 3.75 5.28
N ALA A 60 0.20 4.47 5.27
CA ALA A 60 1.46 4.04 5.85
C ALA A 60 2.11 5.20 6.61
N VAL A 61 2.62 4.93 7.81
CA VAL A 61 3.45 5.87 8.59
C VAL A 61 4.88 5.36 8.65
N LEU A 62 5.83 6.29 8.67
CA LEU A 62 7.23 5.97 8.92
C LEU A 62 7.44 5.67 10.40
N GLY A 63 7.71 4.40 10.70
CA GLY A 63 8.02 3.91 12.03
C GLY A 63 9.52 3.97 12.35
N SER A 64 9.91 3.27 13.42
CA SER A 64 11.31 3.12 13.83
C SER A 64 12.13 2.34 12.80
N ALA A 65 13.42 2.67 12.66
CA ALA A 65 14.38 1.94 11.81
C ALA A 65 14.00 1.91 10.32
N GLY A 66 13.30 2.93 9.83
CA GLY A 66 12.96 3.07 8.40
C GLY A 66 11.79 2.18 7.94
N ARG A 67 11.16 1.43 8.86
CA ARG A 67 10.03 0.58 8.54
C ARG A 67 8.76 1.38 8.31
N LEU A 68 7.95 0.92 7.37
CA LEU A 68 6.58 1.43 7.22
C LEU A 68 5.62 0.55 8.01
N VAL A 69 4.73 1.18 8.75
CA VAL A 69 3.60 0.51 9.41
C VAL A 69 2.32 1.07 8.82
N GLY A 70 1.40 0.20 8.43
CA GLY A 70 0.23 0.66 7.70
C GLY A 70 -0.96 -0.27 7.76
N HIS A 71 -2.01 0.14 7.05
CA HIS A 71 -3.22 -0.63 6.88
C HIS A 71 -3.71 -0.50 5.44
N ILE A 72 -4.13 -1.60 4.84
CA ILE A 72 -4.79 -1.64 3.53
C ILE A 72 -6.23 -2.10 3.70
N TYR A 73 -7.13 -1.47 2.94
CA TYR A 73 -8.55 -1.75 2.89
C TYR A 73 -8.92 -2.10 1.44
N ILE A 74 -9.58 -3.23 1.25
CA ILE A 74 -10.18 -3.62 -0.04
C ILE A 74 -11.63 -3.11 -0.04
N HIS A 75 -12.04 -2.43 -1.11
CA HIS A 75 -13.41 -1.95 -1.26
C HIS A 75 -14.37 -3.15 -1.22
N ASN A 76 -15.34 -3.11 -0.29
CA ASN A 76 -16.28 -4.20 -0.05
C ASN A 76 -15.61 -5.56 0.28
N GLY A 77 -14.38 -5.53 0.81
CA GLY A 77 -13.62 -6.73 1.15
C GLY A 77 -12.92 -6.60 2.50
N ASP A 78 -11.86 -7.38 2.64
CA ASP A 78 -11.06 -7.42 3.86
C ASP A 78 -10.19 -6.18 4.04
N LYS A 79 -9.62 -6.09 5.24
CA LYS A 79 -8.60 -5.13 5.61
C LYS A 79 -7.48 -5.83 6.34
N SER A 80 -6.24 -5.40 6.11
CA SER A 80 -5.07 -5.98 6.78
C SER A 80 -4.13 -4.87 7.24
N GLY A 81 -3.63 -5.02 8.47
CA GLY A 81 -2.42 -4.32 8.89
C GLY A 81 -1.19 -4.91 8.19
N PHE A 82 -0.15 -4.11 8.00
CA PHE A 82 1.13 -4.58 7.48
C PHE A 82 2.31 -3.84 8.12
N VAL A 83 3.47 -4.49 8.06
CA VAL A 83 4.78 -3.87 8.30
C VAL A 83 5.61 -4.11 7.03
N CYS A 84 6.18 -3.06 6.47
CA CYS A 84 7.12 -3.15 5.36
C CYS A 84 8.52 -2.84 5.89
N GLU A 85 9.43 -3.77 5.67
CA GLU A 85 10.85 -3.52 5.87
C GLU A 85 11.39 -2.68 4.69
N PRO A 86 12.32 -1.74 4.94
CA PRO A 86 13.04 -1.09 3.85
C PRO A 86 13.83 -2.13 3.03
N ASP A 87 13.91 -1.93 1.71
CA ASP A 87 14.73 -2.73 0.78
C ASP A 87 16.23 -2.39 0.92
#